data_AF-A0A948GB78-F1
#
_entry.id   AF-A0A948GB78-F1
#
_cell.length_a   1.000
_cell.length_b   1.000
_cell.length_c   1.000
_cell.angle_alpha   90.00
_cell.angle_beta   90.00
_cell.angle_gamma   90.00
#
_symmetry.space_group_name_H-M   'P 1'
#
loop_
_entity.id
_entity.type
_entity.pdbx_description
1 polymer ?
#
loop_
_entity_poly.entity_id
_entity_poly.type
_entity_poly.pdbx_seq_one_letter_code
_entity_poly.pdbx_strand_id
1 'polypeptide(L)'
;MSVHKIPVNKISPEALQGVIEEFISRNGTDYGEIEASQETKFRRVKQKLETGSAVLIFDDETETTNIFLADDPVFRKLDALTRNQKEKDISG
;
A
#
# COMPACT_ATOMS: atom_id res chain seq x y z
N MET A 1 13.64 4.16 -10.13
CA MET A 1 12.50 3.73 -9.29
C MET A 1 11.65 2.68 -10.00
N SER A 2 11.88 1.42 -9.64
CA SER A 2 10.97 0.30 -9.97
C SER A 2 10.10 0.03 -8.75
N VAL A 3 8.79 -0.01 -8.95
CA VAL A 3 7.84 -0.32 -7.87
C VAL A 3 7.04 -1.56 -8.21
N HIS A 4 6.79 -2.40 -7.21
CA HIS A 4 6.18 -3.71 -7.35
C HIS A 4 4.96 -3.84 -6.45
N LYS A 5 3.84 -4.28 -7.01
CA LYS A 5 2.68 -4.68 -6.21
C LYS A 5 2.98 -6.02 -5.55
N ILE A 6 2.92 -6.06 -4.23
CA ILE A 6 3.15 -7.28 -3.46
C ILE A 6 1.80 -7.84 -2.96
N PRO A 7 1.51 -9.13 -3.20
CA PRO A 7 0.37 -9.79 -2.57
C PRO A 7 0.52 -9.82 -1.04
N VAL A 8 -0.55 -9.52 -0.31
CA VAL A 8 -0.57 -9.47 1.17
C VAL A 8 -0.15 -10.80 1.80
N ASN A 9 -0.40 -11.92 1.13
CA ASN A 9 -0.01 -13.26 1.58
C ASN A 9 1.47 -13.61 1.31
N LYS A 10 2.24 -12.71 0.68
CA LYS A 10 3.67 -12.89 0.39
C LYS A 10 4.58 -12.10 1.32
N ILE A 11 4.02 -11.23 2.16
CA ILE A 11 4.75 -10.50 3.21
C ILE A 11 4.61 -11.26 4.54
N SER A 12 5.65 -11.23 5.38
CA SER A 12 5.57 -11.85 6.70
C SER A 12 4.54 -11.13 7.58
N PRO A 13 3.90 -11.82 8.54
CA PRO A 13 2.94 -11.18 9.44
C PRO A 13 3.53 -9.98 10.19
N GLU A 14 4.78 -10.06 10.62
CA GLU A 14 5.50 -9.01 11.34
C GLU A 14 5.74 -7.78 10.45
N ALA A 15 6.20 -7.99 9.21
CA ALA A 15 6.42 -6.89 8.28
C ALA A 15 5.09 -6.25 7.84
N LEU A 16 4.06 -7.07 7.58
CA LEU A 16 2.71 -6.58 7.31
C LEU A 16 2.20 -5.73 8.48
N GLN A 17 2.47 -6.16 9.71
CA GLN A 17 2.07 -5.42 10.89
C GLN A 17 2.70 -4.03 10.93
N GLY A 18 4.03 -3.95 10.83
CA GLY A 18 4.75 -2.69 10.86
C GLY A 18 4.34 -1.73 9.75
N VAL A 19 4.12 -2.24 8.53
CA VAL A 19 3.69 -1.40 7.40
C VAL A 19 2.27 -0.86 7.61
N ILE A 20 1.35 -1.65 8.17
CA ILE A 20 -0.01 -1.18 8.48
C ILE A 20 0.02 -0.13 9.60
N GLU A 21 0.81 -0.36 10.65
CA GLU A 21 0.98 0.60 11.75
C GLU A 21 1.54 1.93 11.26
N GLU A 22 2.57 1.88 10.40
CA GLU A 22 3.13 3.06 9.76
C GLU A 22 2.09 3.80 8.91
N PHE A 23 1.31 3.06 8.10
CA PHE A 23 0.25 3.63 7.28
C PHE A 23 -0.80 4.34 8.14
N ILE A 24 -1.25 3.73 9.25
CA ILE A 24 -2.22 4.32 10.18
C ILE A 24 -1.65 5.58 10.83
N SER A 25 -0.39 5.54 11.26
CA SER A 25 0.30 6.67 11.89
C SER A 25 0.41 7.87 10.95
N ARG A 26 0.74 7.64 9.67
CA ARG A 26 0.89 8.70 8.65
C ARG A 26 -0.43 9.25 8.14
N ASN A 27 -1.43 8.39 7.94
CA ASN A 27 -2.70 8.78 7.32
C ASN A 27 -3.75 9.26 8.31
N GLY A 28 -3.45 9.23 9.63
CA GLY A 28 -4.24 9.86 10.67
C GLY A 28 -5.74 9.80 10.40
N THR A 29 -6.31 8.60 10.24
CA THR A 29 -7.75 8.45 10.01
C THR A 29 -8.47 8.71 11.33
N ASP A 30 -8.49 9.98 11.72
CA ASP A 30 -9.05 10.53 12.94
C ASP A 30 -10.19 11.48 12.54
N TYR A 31 -11.28 10.91 12.03
CA TYR A 31 -12.52 11.65 11.84
C TYR A 31 -13.70 10.71 12.08
N GLY A 32 -14.23 10.75 13.31
CA GLY A 32 -15.53 10.14 13.66
C GLY A 32 -15.63 9.52 15.06
N GLU A 33 -15.74 10.37 16.08
CA GLU A 33 -16.46 10.22 17.38
C GLU A 33 -16.19 9.05 18.34
N ILE A 34 -15.44 8.02 17.99
CA ILE A 34 -14.87 7.08 18.97
C ILE A 34 -13.51 6.70 18.44
N GLU A 35 -12.43 7.02 19.17
CA GLU A 35 -11.07 6.56 18.86
C GLU A 35 -11.10 5.04 18.67
N ALA A 36 -11.24 4.58 17.43
CA ALA A 36 -11.20 3.17 17.14
C ALA A 36 -9.83 2.69 17.61
N SER A 37 -9.82 1.65 18.44
CA SER A 37 -8.57 1.07 18.96
C SER A 37 -7.60 0.79 17.81
N GLN A 38 -6.29 0.84 18.09
CA GLN A 38 -5.27 0.53 17.10
C GLN A 38 -5.54 -0.81 16.39
N GLU A 39 -6.02 -1.82 17.14
CA GLU A 39 -6.45 -3.10 16.59
C GLU A 39 -7.63 -2.98 15.61
N THR A 40 -8.58 -2.09 15.86
CA THR A 40 -9.71 -1.86 14.94
C THR A 40 -9.25 -1.16 13.66
N LYS A 41 -8.37 -0.16 13.78
CA LYS A 41 -7.75 0.50 12.61
C LYS A 41 -6.94 -0.51 11.79
N PHE A 42 -6.15 -1.34 12.48
CA PHE A 42 -5.38 -2.44 11.88
C PHE A 42 -6.26 -3.39 11.06
N ARG A 43 -7.33 -3.94 11.68
CA ARG A 43 -8.26 -4.85 11.02
C ARG A 43 -8.89 -4.22 9.78
N ARG A 44 -9.27 -2.94 9.84
CA ARG A 44 -9.84 -2.21 8.68
C ARG A 44 -8.84 -2.09 7.54
N VAL A 45 -7.58 -1.73 7.81
CA VAL A 45 -6.55 -1.63 6.76
C VAL A 45 -6.24 -3.01 6.19
N LYS A 46 -6.10 -4.02 7.04
CA LYS A 46 -5.90 -5.41 6.60
C LYS A 46 -7.03 -5.89 5.68
N GLN A 47 -8.29 -5.63 6.06
CA GLN A 47 -9.44 -5.96 5.21
C GLN A 47 -9.39 -5.23 3.87
N LYS A 48 -9.02 -3.94 3.83
CA LYS A 48 -8.87 -3.21 2.56
C LYS A 48 -7.80 -3.82 1.66
N LEU A 49 -6.70 -4.30 2.25
CA LEU A 49 -5.64 -5.00 1.52
C LEU A 49 -6.14 -6.35 0.97
N GLU A 50 -6.94 -7.10 1.75
CA GLU A 50 -7.54 -8.37 1.33
C GLU A 50 -8.60 -8.18 0.23
N THR A 51 -9.39 -7.10 0.28
CA THR A 51 -10.41 -6.78 -0.73
C THR A 51 -9.86 -6.04 -1.95
N GLY A 52 -8.58 -5.68 -1.97
CA GLY A 52 -7.95 -4.91 -3.04
C GLY A 52 -8.35 -3.42 -3.07
N SER A 53 -9.03 -2.91 -2.03
CA SER A 53 -9.32 -1.48 -1.86
C SER A 53 -8.10 -0.69 -1.35
N ALA A 54 -7.07 -1.38 -0.90
CA ALA A 54 -5.72 -0.88 -0.69
C ALA A 54 -4.72 -1.85 -1.32
N VAL A 55 -3.51 -1.38 -1.60
CA VAL A 55 -2.44 -2.16 -2.22
C VAL A 55 -1.13 -1.98 -1.45
N LEU A 56 -0.36 -3.06 -1.37
CA LEU A 56 1.03 -3.02 -0.91
C LEU A 56 1.94 -2.78 -2.11
N ILE A 57 2.80 -1.77 -1.98
CA ILE A 57 3.80 -1.40 -2.96
C ILE A 57 5.17 -1.51 -2.32
N PHE A 58 6.07 -2.24 -2.99
CA PHE A 58 7.48 -2.26 -2.66
C PHE A 58 8.25 -1.42 -3.65
N ASP A 59 9.08 -0.53 -3.14
CA ASP A 59 10.01 0.27 -3.91
C ASP A 59 11.40 -0.36 -3.82
N ASP A 60 11.91 -0.82 -4.96
CA ASP A 60 13.19 -1.54 -5.05
C ASP A 60 14.40 -0.62 -4.82
N GLU A 61 14.25 0.69 -5.06
CA GLU A 61 15.34 1.66 -4.95
C GLU A 61 15.60 2.05 -3.49
N THR A 62 14.52 2.17 -2.71
CA THR A 62 14.57 2.52 -1.29
C THR A 62 14.46 1.31 -0.37
N GLU A 63 14.19 0.13 -0.94
CA GLU A 63 13.88 -1.12 -0.22
C GLU A 63 12.75 -0.95 0.81
N THR A 64 11.78 -0.08 0.51
CA THR A 64 10.67 0.21 1.41
C THR A 64 9.35 -0.39 0.94
N THR A 65 8.50 -0.75 1.90
CA THR A 65 7.12 -1.18 1.63
C THR A 65 6.16 -0.12 2.12
N ASN A 66 5.19 0.23 1.28
CA ASN A 66 4.18 1.23 1.58
C ASN A 66 2.77 0.73 1.21
N ILE A 67 1.76 1.33 1.83
CA ILE A 67 0.35 1.05 1.51
C ILE A 67 -0.25 2.27 0.82
N PHE A 68 -0.97 2.03 -0.27
CA PHE A 68 -1.77 3.05 -0.94
C PHE A 68 -3.21 2.59 -1.06
N LEU A 69 -4.16 3.53 -0.98
CA LEU A 69 -5.55 3.23 -1.34
C LEU A 69 -5.64 3.03 -2.86
N ALA A 70 -6.47 2.07 -3.28
CA ALA A 70 -6.60 1.76 -4.71
C ALA A 70 -7.12 2.97 -5.52
N ASP A 71 -7.90 3.84 -4.88
CA ASP A 71 -8.47 5.07 -5.45
C ASP A 71 -7.58 6.31 -5.22
N ASP A 72 -6.46 6.17 -4.51
CA ASP A 72 -5.58 7.31 -4.24
C ASP A 72 -4.98 7.87 -5.55
N PRO A 73 -5.09 9.18 -5.81
CA PRO A 73 -4.61 9.77 -7.06
C PRO A 73 -3.10 9.66 -7.24
N VAL A 74 -2.32 9.66 -6.15
CA VAL A 74 -0.87 9.46 -6.19
C VAL A 74 -0.58 8.04 -6.66
N PHE A 75 -1.28 7.06 -6.11
CA PHE A 75 -1.14 5.67 -6.55
C PHE A 75 -1.58 5.45 -8.00
N ARG A 76 -2.70 6.05 -8.43
CA ARG A 76 -3.15 6.01 -9.84
C ARG A 76 -2.05 6.52 -10.78
N LYS A 77 -1.39 7.63 -10.42
CA LYS A 77 -0.28 8.19 -11.20
C LYS A 77 0.93 7.26 -11.20
N LEU A 78 1.31 6.71 -10.05
CA LEU A 78 2.42 5.77 -9.92
C LEU A 78 2.20 4.51 -10.77
N ASP A 79 1.00 3.91 -10.69
CA ASP A 79 0.58 2.72 -11.43
C ASP A 79 0.57 2.96 -12.96
N ALA A 80 0.17 4.16 -13.40
CA ALA A 80 0.23 4.53 -14.81
C ALA A 80 1.67 4.67 -15.32
N LEU A 81 2.57 5.28 -14.52
CA LEU A 81 3.98 5.43 -14.86
C LEU A 81 4.70 4.08 -14.99
N THR A 82 4.41 3.12 -14.09
CA THR A 82 5.04 1.80 -14.14
C THR A 82 4.55 0.96 -15.33
N ARG A 83 3.30 1.13 -15.78
CA ARG A 83 2.79 0.46 -16.98
C ARG A 83 3.45 0.97 -18.26
N ASN A 84 3.59 2.29 -18.38
CA ASN A 84 4.19 2.91 -19.57
C ASN A 84 5.69 2.61 -19.73
N GLN A 85 6.40 2.27 -18.65
CA GLN A 85 7.80 1.86 -18.70
C GLN A 85 7.93 0.51 -19.43
N LYS A 86 7.12 -0.48 -19.04
CA LYS A 86 7.17 -1.85 -19.61
C LYS A 86 6.96 -1.86 -21.12
N GLU A 87 6.12 -0.99 -21.67
CA GLU A 87 5.84 -0.97 -23.12
C GLU A 87 7.01 -0.45 -23.96
N LYS A 88 7.91 0.37 -23.39
CA LYS A 88 9.09 0.88 -24.09
C LYS A 88 10.23 -0.13 -24.14
N ASP A 89 10.38 -0.97 -23.11
CA ASP A 89 11.44 -1.98 -23.02
C ASP A 89 11.24 -3.19 -23.96
N ILE A 90 10.01 -3.45 -24.43
CA ILE A 90 9.70 -4.57 -25.35
C ILE A 90 9.87 -4.21 -26.84
N SER A 91 10.06 -2.92 -27.15
CA SER A 91 10.12 -2.40 -28.52
C SER A 91 11.52 -1.94 -28.96
N GLY A 92 12.55 -2.18 -28.14
CA GLY A 92 13.94 -1.78 -28.38
C GLY A 92 14.84 -2.94 -28.78
#